data_AF-A0A7J5ZYN6-F1
#
_entry.id   AF-A0A7J5ZYN6-F1
#
_cell.length_a   1.000
_cell.length_b   1.000
_cell.length_c   1.000
_cell.angle_alpha   90.00
_cell.angle_beta   90.00
_cell.angle_gamma   90.00
#
_symmetry.space_group_name_H-M   'P 1'
#
loop_
_entity.id
_entity.type
_entity.pdbx_description
1 polymer ?
#
loop_
_entity_poly.entity_id
_entity_poly.type
_entity_poly.pdbx_seq_one_letter_code
_entity_poly.pdbx_strand_id
1 'polypeptide(L)'
;MSVLQFSSVSVHYFSVSTSVQCQYISSVQCQYITSVSVHQFRVSTSVQFSVTTLLQCQCFSSVQCQYFSSVQCQYFSSVQCHYITSVSVLQFSSVSVLQFSSVSVH
;
A
#
# COMPACT_ATOMS: atom_id res chain seq x y z
N MET A 1 -16.28 11.02 8.65
CA MET A 1 -15.02 10.24 8.70
C MET A 1 -15.40 8.81 9.02
N SER A 2 -15.37 7.91 8.04
CA SER A 2 -15.65 6.48 8.25
C SER A 2 -14.33 5.72 8.26
N VAL A 3 -14.07 5.01 9.36
CA VAL A 3 -12.98 4.02 9.44
C VAL A 3 -13.61 2.67 9.14
N LEU A 4 -13.14 2.00 8.09
CA LEU A 4 -13.59 0.65 7.78
C LEU A 4 -12.62 -0.34 8.39
N GLN A 5 -13.11 -1.17 9.31
CA GLN A 5 -12.34 -2.23 9.97
C GLN A 5 -12.78 -3.59 9.46
N PHE A 6 -11.82 -4.40 9.03
CA PHE A 6 -12.10 -5.74 8.54
C PHE A 6 -11.04 -6.75 9.01
N SER A 7 -11.46 -7.99 9.26
CA SER A 7 -10.52 -9.08 9.61
C SER A 7 -9.91 -9.71 8.36
N SER A 8 -10.71 -10.05 7.36
CA SER A 8 -10.27 -10.63 6.08
C SER A 8 -11.06 -10.05 4.92
N VAL A 9 -10.37 -9.45 3.96
CA VAL A 9 -11.02 -8.72 2.85
C VAL A 9 -10.48 -9.17 1.51
N SER A 10 -11.41 -9.61 0.66
CA SER A 10 -11.27 -9.64 -0.80
C SER A 10 -12.28 -8.66 -1.38
N VAL A 11 -11.95 -7.36 -1.40
CA VAL A 11 -12.86 -6.34 -1.93
C VAL A 11 -12.41 -5.96 -3.32
N HIS A 12 -13.36 -6.11 -4.25
CA HIS A 12 -13.14 -5.81 -5.65
C HIS A 12 -13.00 -4.32 -5.96
N TYR A 13 -13.54 -3.42 -5.12
CA TYR A 13 -13.45 -1.97 -5.35
C TYR A 13 -13.82 -1.13 -4.12
N PHE A 14 -12.94 -0.20 -3.73
CA PHE A 14 -13.26 0.93 -2.84
C PHE A 14 -13.07 2.25 -3.60
N SER A 15 -14.10 3.10 -3.62
CA SER A 15 -14.12 4.33 -4.44
C SER A 15 -13.69 5.59 -3.70
N VAL A 16 -14.01 5.68 -2.41
CA VAL A 16 -13.67 6.83 -1.54
C VAL A 16 -13.71 6.35 -0.09
N SER A 17 -12.57 6.35 0.60
CA SER A 17 -12.49 6.04 2.03
C SER A 17 -11.39 6.86 2.68
N THR A 18 -11.69 7.45 3.83
CA THR A 18 -10.71 8.28 4.56
C THR A 18 -9.63 7.41 5.19
N SER A 19 -10.01 6.26 5.74
CA SER A 19 -9.08 5.30 6.30
C SER A 19 -9.60 3.88 6.18
N VAL A 20 -8.72 2.96 5.80
CA VAL A 20 -8.99 1.52 5.76
C VAL A 20 -8.02 0.83 6.70
N GLN A 21 -8.55 0.06 7.65
CA GLN A 21 -7.76 -0.75 8.56
C GLN A 21 -8.13 -2.22 8.41
N CYS A 22 -7.15 -3.05 8.04
CA CYS A 22 -7.37 -4.48 7.86
C CYS A 22 -6.30 -5.30 8.57
N GLN A 23 -6.70 -6.42 9.16
CA GLN A 23 -5.74 -7.40 9.68
C GLN A 23 -5.14 -8.24 8.55
N TYR A 24 -6.00 -8.75 7.65
CA TYR A 24 -5.62 -9.55 6.50
C TYR A 24 -6.32 -9.04 5.22
N ILE A 25 -5.54 -8.79 4.18
CA ILE A 25 -6.06 -8.49 2.83
C ILE A 25 -5.50 -9.51 1.85
N SER A 26 -6.38 -10.02 0.98
CA SER A 26 -6.01 -10.93 -0.10
C SER A 26 -6.15 -10.34 -1.51
N SER A 27 -6.65 -9.14 -1.65
CA SER A 27 -6.59 -8.32 -2.87
C SER A 27 -7.45 -7.10 -2.59
N VAL A 28 -6.99 -5.96 -3.06
CA VAL A 28 -7.79 -4.76 -3.00
C VAL A 28 -7.47 -3.85 -4.17
N GLN A 29 -8.53 -3.25 -4.71
CA GLN A 29 -8.51 -2.25 -5.74
C GLN A 29 -9.14 -1.00 -5.15
N CYS A 30 -8.37 0.07 -5.05
CA CYS A 30 -8.78 1.26 -4.34
C CYS A 30 -8.52 2.51 -5.18
N GLN A 31 -9.55 3.34 -5.30
CA GLN A 31 -9.43 4.67 -5.87
C GLN A 31 -9.61 5.70 -4.73
N TYR A 32 -8.75 6.71 -4.70
CA TYR A 32 -8.82 7.84 -3.76
C TYR A 32 -8.95 7.45 -2.28
N ILE A 33 -7.88 6.86 -1.73
CA ILE A 33 -7.80 6.62 -0.28
C ILE A 33 -6.81 7.57 0.35
N THR A 34 -7.15 8.15 1.50
CA THR A 34 -6.19 8.97 2.23
C THR A 34 -5.18 8.06 2.94
N SER A 35 -5.65 7.17 3.82
CA SER A 35 -4.76 6.30 4.61
C SER A 35 -5.15 4.83 4.57
N VAL A 36 -4.14 3.96 4.50
CA VAL A 36 -4.28 2.51 4.56
C VAL A 36 -3.30 1.99 5.60
N SER A 37 -3.83 1.33 6.63
CA SER A 37 -3.01 0.61 7.61
C SER A 37 -3.38 -0.87 7.59
N VAL A 38 -2.45 -1.72 7.21
CA VAL A 38 -2.68 -3.17 7.11
C VAL A 38 -1.65 -3.89 7.94
N HIS A 39 -2.10 -4.71 8.88
CA HIS A 39 -1.15 -5.41 9.75
C HIS A 39 -0.38 -6.47 8.97
N GLN A 40 -1.06 -7.31 8.18
CA GLN A 40 -0.42 -8.33 7.36
C GLN A 40 -1.14 -8.51 6.02
N PHE A 41 -0.42 -8.42 4.90
CA PHE A 41 -0.92 -9.02 3.65
C PHE A 41 -0.54 -10.49 3.63
N ARG A 42 -1.50 -11.37 3.37
CA ARG A 42 -1.19 -12.77 3.07
C ARG A 42 -0.67 -12.84 1.63
N VAL A 43 0.67 -12.80 1.52
CA VAL A 43 1.66 -13.30 0.52
C VAL A 43 1.28 -13.43 -0.98
N SER A 44 0.04 -13.58 -1.39
CA SER A 44 -0.32 -14.07 -2.74
C SER A 44 -1.03 -13.04 -3.63
N THR A 45 -0.89 -11.73 -3.36
CA THR A 45 -1.95 -10.80 -3.80
C THR A 45 -1.43 -9.46 -4.26
N SER A 46 -1.75 -9.11 -5.51
CA SER A 46 -1.51 -7.80 -6.12
C SER A 46 -2.49 -6.78 -5.56
N VAL A 47 -1.98 -5.63 -5.14
CA VAL A 47 -2.80 -4.53 -4.67
C VAL A 47 -2.64 -3.34 -5.61
N GLN A 48 -3.76 -2.72 -5.98
CA GLN A 48 -3.72 -1.52 -6.80
C GLN A 48 -4.36 -0.33 -6.10
N PHE A 49 -3.61 0.79 -6.04
CA PHE A 49 -4.15 2.07 -5.58
C PHE A 49 -3.94 3.17 -6.63
N SER A 50 -4.97 3.93 -6.95
CA SER A 50 -4.79 5.11 -7.82
C SER A 50 -4.13 6.27 -7.07
N VAL A 51 -4.66 6.62 -5.90
CA VAL A 51 -4.14 7.71 -5.07
C VAL A 51 -4.16 7.27 -3.62
N THR A 52 -3.00 7.32 -2.97
CA THR A 52 -2.89 7.04 -1.53
C THR A 52 -1.91 7.98 -0.85
N THR A 53 -2.34 8.66 0.21
CA THR A 53 -1.42 9.56 0.92
C THR A 53 -0.48 8.78 1.84
N LEU A 54 -1.00 7.79 2.57
CA LEU A 54 -0.22 7.03 3.55
C LEU A 54 -0.55 5.54 3.45
N LEU A 55 0.49 4.72 3.29
CA LEU A 55 0.39 3.26 3.35
C LEU A 55 1.37 2.71 4.39
N GLN A 56 0.82 2.04 5.41
CA GLN A 56 1.57 1.40 6.49
C GLN A 56 1.28 -0.09 6.52
N CYS A 57 2.29 -0.93 6.28
CA CYS A 57 2.12 -2.37 6.19
C CYS A 57 3.34 -3.15 6.72
N GLN A 58 3.17 -4.30 7.38
CA GLN A 58 4.35 -5.10 7.76
C GLN A 58 4.94 -5.83 6.56
N CYS A 59 4.13 -6.59 5.83
CA CYS A 59 4.58 -7.39 4.71
C CYS A 59 3.62 -7.22 3.53
N PHE A 60 4.14 -7.13 2.32
CA PHE A 60 3.35 -7.24 1.09
C PHE A 60 4.13 -7.90 -0.06
N SER A 61 3.42 -8.50 -1.02
CA SER A 61 4.05 -9.16 -2.18
C SER A 61 4.22 -8.19 -3.35
N SER A 62 3.11 -7.59 -3.79
CA SER A 62 3.12 -6.68 -4.93
C SER A 62 2.14 -5.53 -4.74
N VAL A 63 2.64 -4.31 -4.94
CA VAL A 63 1.85 -3.08 -4.91
C VAL A 63 2.07 -2.33 -6.21
N GLN A 64 0.98 -1.94 -6.86
CA GLN A 64 0.99 -1.08 -8.03
C GLN A 64 0.19 0.19 -7.74
N CYS A 65 0.83 1.35 -7.81
CA CYS A 65 0.15 2.61 -7.55
C CYS A 65 0.51 3.71 -8.53
N GLN A 66 -0.39 4.66 -8.74
CA GLN A 66 -0.03 5.85 -9.51
C GLN A 66 0.67 6.87 -8.61
N TYR A 67 0.05 7.20 -7.47
CA TYR A 67 0.58 8.22 -6.56
C TYR A 67 0.60 7.76 -5.11
N PHE A 68 1.79 7.80 -4.51
CA PHE A 68 1.98 7.74 -3.06
C PHE A 68 2.61 9.02 -2.53
N SER A 69 2.13 9.52 -1.40
CA SER A 69 2.91 10.49 -0.64
C SER A 69 3.93 9.77 0.25
N SER A 70 3.49 8.81 1.06
CA SER A 70 4.41 8.10 1.96
C SER A 70 4.06 6.61 2.09
N VAL A 71 5.09 5.77 1.94
CA VAL A 71 5.03 4.32 2.12
C VAL A 71 5.95 3.93 3.25
N GLN A 72 5.41 3.30 4.29
CA GLN A 72 6.19 2.72 5.37
C GLN A 72 5.90 1.23 5.47
N CYS A 73 6.87 0.40 5.08
CA CYS A 73 6.68 -1.04 5.14
C CYS A 73 7.92 -1.77 5.64
N GLN A 74 7.77 -2.90 6.33
CA GLN A 74 8.95 -3.65 6.78
C GLN A 74 9.52 -4.49 5.62
N TYR A 75 8.68 -5.26 4.93
CA TYR A 75 9.11 -6.20 3.90
C TYR A 75 8.25 -6.12 2.66
N PHE A 76 8.87 -6.11 1.48
CA PHE A 76 8.13 -6.35 0.25
C PHE A 76 8.88 -7.00 -0.91
N SER A 77 8.17 -7.70 -1.79
CA SER A 77 8.80 -8.29 -2.98
C SER A 77 8.88 -7.30 -4.14
N SER A 78 7.77 -6.63 -4.48
CA SER A 78 7.72 -5.71 -5.63
C SER A 78 6.85 -4.47 -5.39
N VAL A 79 7.37 -3.31 -5.77
CA VAL A 79 6.61 -2.06 -5.85
C VAL A 79 6.74 -1.48 -7.25
N GLN A 80 5.61 -1.19 -7.88
CA GLN A 80 5.56 -0.38 -9.09
C GLN A 80 4.77 0.89 -8.84
N CYS A 81 5.42 2.05 -8.96
CA CYS A 81 4.73 3.33 -8.78
C CYS A 81 5.13 4.37 -9.81
N HIS A 82 4.21 5.26 -10.20
CA HIS A 82 4.59 6.43 -11.00
C HIS A 82 5.30 7.48 -10.15
N TYR A 83 4.71 7.85 -9.01
CA TYR A 83 5.24 8.89 -8.14
C TYR A 83 5.19 8.48 -6.68
N ILE A 84 6.31 8.63 -5.97
CA ILE A 84 6.37 8.44 -4.52
C ILE A 84 7.16 9.57 -3.86
N THR A 85 6.58 10.32 -2.91
CA THR A 85 7.36 11.34 -2.20
C THR A 85 8.39 10.70 -1.27
N SER A 86 7.98 9.77 -0.40
CA SER A 86 8.89 9.07 0.52
C SER A 86 8.61 7.58 0.65
N VAL A 87 9.65 6.76 0.61
CA VAL A 87 9.58 5.33 0.96
C VAL A 87 10.52 5.05 2.12
N SER A 88 10.02 4.37 3.16
CA SER A 88 10.85 3.78 4.22
C SER A 88 10.62 2.27 4.28
N VAL A 89 11.68 1.48 4.09
CA VAL A 89 11.60 0.01 4.09
C VAL A 89 12.79 -0.65 4.79
N LEU A 90 12.60 -1.84 5.39
CA LEU A 90 13.73 -2.65 5.89
C LEU A 90 14.31 -3.53 4.77
N GLN A 91 13.46 -4.28 4.06
CA GLN A 91 13.90 -5.13 2.96
C GLN A 91 12.95 -5.11 1.77
N PHE A 92 13.54 -5.15 0.57
CA PHE A 92 12.80 -5.34 -0.67
C PHE A 92 13.52 -6.21 -1.69
N SER A 93 12.77 -6.83 -2.61
CA SER A 93 13.38 -7.53 -3.76
C SER A 93 13.48 -6.66 -5.01
N SER A 94 12.44 -5.87 -5.32
CA SER A 94 12.41 -5.03 -6.52
C SER A 94 11.56 -3.78 -6.35
N VAL A 95 12.04 -2.66 -6.89
CA VAL A 95 11.34 -1.37 -6.91
C VAL A 95 11.46 -0.78 -8.30
N SER A 96 10.33 -0.46 -8.92
CA SER A 96 10.28 0.30 -10.17
C SER A 96 9.44 1.55 -9.95
N VAL A 97 10.10 2.71 -9.89
CA VAL A 97 9.45 4.00 -9.66
C VAL A 97 9.91 4.99 -10.72
N LEU A 98 8.99 5.74 -11.33
CA LEU A 98 9.34 6.76 -12.32
C LEU A 98 9.91 8.03 -11.67
N GLN A 99 9.33 8.46 -10.55
CA GLN A 99 9.81 9.61 -9.79
C GLN A 99 9.70 9.36 -8.28
N PHE A 100 10.78 9.65 -7.55
CA PHE A 100 10.77 9.67 -6.09
C PHE A 100 11.49 10.89 -5.53
N SER A 101 11.11 11.34 -4.32
CA SER A 101 11.81 12.44 -3.64
C SER A 101 12.79 11.94 -2.59
N SER A 102 12.42 10.91 -1.82
CA SER A 102 13.30 10.31 -0.81
C SER A 102 13.07 8.80 -0.66
N VAL A 103 14.16 8.09 -0.38
CA VAL A 103 14.15 6.66 -0.04
C VAL A 103 15.04 6.48 1.18
N SER A 104 14.51 5.82 2.21
CA SER A 104 15.26 5.36 3.36
C SER A 104 15.15 3.84 3.48
N VAL A 105 16.30 3.19 3.62
CA VAL A 105 16.41 1.75 3.84
C VAL A 105 17.19 1.54 5.13
N HIS A 106 16.63 0.76 6.07
CA HIS A 106 17.20 0.53 7.39
C HIS A 106 17.58 -0.93 7.61
#